data_AF-A0A8T6QGZ8-F1
#
_entry.id   AF-A0A8T6QGZ8-F1
#
_cell.length_a   1.000
_cell.length_b   1.000
_cell.length_c   1.000
_cell.angle_alpha   90.00
_cell.angle_beta   90.00
_cell.angle_gamma   90.00
#
_symmetry.space_group_name_H-M   'P 1'
#
loop_
_entity.id
_entity.type
_entity.pdbx_description
1 polymer ?
#
loop_
_entity_poly.entity_id
_entity_poly.type
_entity_poly.pdbx_seq_one_letter_code
_entity_poly.pdbx_strand_id
1 'polypeptide(L)'
;CITDSNGRYLIEAEPGFYDVFLLREGWAPVKAGEIYVTPTDKPDTLNAFLDAPKDGDLRPEVMKRFEIMVNTVITLSEQVTRDKEATGADAAAAAESASAARESERKSQNYEVQSQKNAESAAGSAQEAGQYAVEAAQARDNTQTLADAVQKNEEVVAEQRQQVNILAAEMAENAGQVQQDKQDTERLLEQAQQAASESSASAVESGTHASEAAQSARQVSNDLQKTVTAR
;
A
#
# COMPACT_ATOMS: atom_id res chain seq x y z
N CYS A 1 -12.66 -119.88 -28.87
CA CYS A 1 -13.08 -118.87 -29.86
C CYS A 1 -14.47 -119.25 -30.36
N ILE A 2 -15.49 -118.50 -29.93
CA ILE A 2 -16.85 -118.66 -30.45
C ILE A 2 -17.10 -117.45 -31.35
N THR A 3 -17.45 -117.69 -32.61
CA THR A 3 -17.90 -116.64 -33.52
C THR A 3 -19.43 -116.62 -33.50
N ASP A 4 -20.03 -115.50 -33.13
CA ASP A 4 -21.48 -115.35 -33.21
C ASP A 4 -21.94 -115.03 -34.64
N SER A 5 -23.24 -115.12 -34.91
CA SER A 5 -23.82 -114.86 -36.24
C SER A 5 -23.67 -113.41 -36.71
N ASN A 6 -23.13 -112.51 -35.87
CA ASN A 6 -22.86 -111.11 -36.19
C ASN A 6 -21.36 -110.84 -36.45
N GLY A 7 -20.54 -111.89 -36.50
CA GLY A 7 -19.11 -111.78 -36.78
C GLY A 7 -18.25 -111.34 -35.59
N ARG A 8 -18.78 -111.41 -34.35
CA ARG A 8 -18.00 -111.13 -33.14
C ARG A 8 -17.24 -112.38 -32.70
N TYR A 9 -16.00 -112.16 -32.25
CA TYR A 9 -15.13 -113.22 -31.75
C TYR A 9 -14.94 -113.05 -30.25
N LEU A 10 -15.32 -114.07 -29.48
CA LEU A 10 -15.05 -114.13 -28.04
C LEU A 10 -13.88 -115.08 -27.76
N ILE A 11 -12.87 -114.56 -27.07
CA ILE A 11 -11.68 -115.30 -26.63
C ILE A 11 -11.47 -114.99 -25.14
N GLU A 12 -11.41 -116.03 -24.32
CA GLU A 12 -10.95 -115.91 -22.93
C GLU A 12 -9.43 -115.78 -22.97
N ALA A 13 -8.91 -114.64 -22.51
CA ALA A 13 -7.49 -114.34 -22.43
C ALA A 13 -7.14 -113.96 -20.99
N GLU A 14 -5.96 -114.38 -20.53
CA GLU A 14 -5.42 -113.96 -19.24
C GLU A 14 -5.02 -112.47 -19.29
N PRO A 15 -4.87 -111.78 -18.15
CA PRO A 15 -4.35 -110.43 -18.15
C PRO A 15 -2.92 -110.38 -18.71
N GLY A 16 -2.70 -109.54 -19.73
CA GLY A 16 -1.42 -109.52 -20.44
C GLY A 16 -1.45 -108.70 -21.73
N PHE A 17 -0.28 -108.55 -22.35
CA PHE A 17 -0.14 -107.93 -23.66
C PHE A 17 -0.27 -108.97 -24.77
N TYR A 18 -1.12 -108.70 -25.75
CA TYR A 18 -1.36 -109.60 -26.87
C TYR A 18 -1.28 -108.87 -28.20
N ASP A 19 -0.62 -109.51 -29.15
CA ASP A 19 -0.73 -109.15 -30.56
C ASP A 19 -1.92 -109.88 -31.18
N VAL A 20 -2.83 -109.13 -31.78
CA VAL A 20 -4.02 -109.67 -32.42
C VAL A 20 -3.77 -109.81 -33.92
N PHE A 21 -3.89 -111.04 -34.42
CA PHE A 21 -3.78 -111.35 -35.84
C PHE A 21 -5.08 -111.96 -36.35
N LEU A 22 -5.53 -111.51 -37.52
CA LEU A 22 -6.67 -112.08 -38.24
C LEU A 22 -6.17 -113.01 -39.34
N LEU A 23 -6.60 -114.27 -39.29
CA LEU A 23 -6.27 -115.29 -40.27
C LEU A 23 -7.54 -115.70 -41.03
N ARG A 24 -7.48 -115.66 -42.35
CA ARG A 24 -8.51 -116.17 -43.26
C ARG A 24 -7.93 -117.32 -44.07
N GLU A 25 -8.70 -118.39 -44.25
CA GLU A 25 -8.26 -119.56 -45.00
C GLU A 25 -7.84 -119.15 -46.44
N GLY A 26 -6.59 -119.45 -46.79
CA GLY A 26 -5.95 -119.06 -48.05
C GLY A 26 -5.21 -117.71 -48.05
N TRP A 27 -5.18 -116.96 -46.94
CA TRP A 27 -4.52 -115.65 -46.82
C TRP A 27 -3.48 -115.62 -45.70
N ALA A 28 -2.44 -114.78 -45.84
CA ALA A 28 -1.46 -114.56 -44.79
C ALA A 28 -2.10 -113.87 -43.57
N PRO A 29 -1.70 -114.21 -42.32
CA PRO A 29 -2.20 -113.52 -41.13
C PRO A 29 -1.93 -112.01 -41.21
N VAL A 30 -2.94 -111.19 -40.93
CA VAL A 30 -2.81 -109.72 -40.87
C VAL A 30 -2.84 -109.28 -39.41
N LYS A 31 -1.81 -108.56 -38.96
CA LYS A 31 -1.81 -107.96 -37.61
C LYS A 31 -2.89 -106.90 -37.55
N ALA A 32 -3.94 -107.16 -36.78
CA ALA A 32 -5.06 -106.25 -36.58
C ALA A 32 -4.75 -105.19 -35.52
N GLY A 33 -3.92 -105.52 -34.54
CA GLY A 33 -3.52 -104.56 -33.51
C GLY A 33 -2.80 -105.22 -32.34
N GLU A 34 -2.55 -104.42 -31.30
CA GLU A 34 -2.00 -104.87 -30.03
C GLU A 34 -3.01 -104.47 -28.95
N ILE A 35 -3.31 -105.41 -28.05
CA ILE A 35 -4.28 -105.20 -26.98
C ILE A 35 -3.59 -105.48 -25.64
N TYR A 36 -4.01 -104.75 -24.62
CA TYR A 36 -3.60 -105.02 -23.25
C TYR A 36 -4.85 -105.36 -22.44
N VAL A 37 -4.93 -106.60 -21.97
CA VAL A 37 -6.05 -107.08 -21.18
C VAL A 37 -5.71 -106.87 -19.71
N THR A 38 -6.48 -106.02 -19.03
CA THR A 38 -6.36 -105.79 -17.59
C THR A 38 -7.37 -106.64 -16.82
N PRO A 39 -7.11 -106.98 -15.54
CA PRO A 39 -8.05 -107.74 -14.70
C PRO A 39 -9.39 -107.03 -14.45
N THR A 40 -9.48 -105.74 -14.77
CA THR A 40 -10.63 -104.88 -14.50
C THR A 40 -11.43 -104.51 -15.76
N ASP A 41 -11.02 -105.00 -16.93
CA ASP A 41 -11.70 -104.68 -18.18
C ASP A 41 -13.11 -105.29 -18.22
N LYS A 42 -14.08 -104.46 -18.60
CA LYS A 42 -15.48 -104.88 -18.75
C LYS A 42 -15.64 -105.63 -20.08
N PRO A 43 -16.62 -106.55 -20.22
CA PRO A 43 -16.92 -107.19 -21.51
C PRO A 43 -17.20 -106.15 -22.62
N ASP A 44 -16.81 -106.44 -23.86
CA ASP A 44 -16.98 -105.61 -25.07
C ASP A 44 -16.18 -104.28 -25.15
N THR A 45 -15.10 -104.09 -24.38
CA THR A 45 -14.31 -102.83 -24.38
C THR A 45 -13.10 -102.81 -25.32
N LEU A 46 -12.83 -103.89 -26.06
CA LEU A 46 -11.60 -104.03 -26.84
C LEU A 46 -11.43 -102.95 -27.91
N ASN A 47 -12.50 -102.62 -28.65
CA ASN A 47 -12.48 -101.55 -29.64
C ASN A 47 -12.30 -100.17 -28.97
N ALA A 48 -12.89 -99.96 -27.78
CA ALA A 48 -12.72 -98.72 -27.03
C ALA A 48 -11.27 -98.53 -26.54
N PHE A 49 -10.56 -99.62 -26.26
CA PHE A 49 -9.14 -99.60 -25.90
C PHE A 49 -8.23 -99.35 -27.11
N LEU A 50 -8.57 -99.94 -28.26
CA LEU A 50 -7.84 -99.70 -29.52
C LEU A 50 -8.00 -98.27 -30.05
N ASP A 51 -9.17 -97.66 -29.82
CA ASP A 51 -9.45 -96.26 -30.20
C ASP A 51 -8.99 -95.24 -29.15
N ALA A 52 -8.52 -95.69 -27.98
CA ALA A 52 -8.02 -94.79 -26.93
C ALA A 52 -6.67 -94.17 -27.34
N PRO A 53 -6.49 -92.85 -27.24
CA PRO A 53 -5.22 -92.19 -27.53
C PRO A 53 -4.11 -92.79 -26.67
N LYS A 54 -3.01 -93.23 -27.29
CA LYS A 54 -1.87 -93.82 -26.58
C LYS A 54 -0.98 -92.70 -26.04
N ASP A 55 -0.19 -92.98 -25.00
CA ASP A 55 0.79 -92.01 -24.44
C ASP A 55 1.73 -91.43 -25.50
N GLY A 56 2.05 -92.23 -26.53
CA GLY A 56 2.81 -91.79 -27.69
C GLY A 56 2.19 -90.61 -28.45
N ASP A 57 0.86 -90.60 -28.54
CA ASP A 57 0.03 -89.64 -29.27
C ASP A 57 -0.20 -88.34 -28.48
N LEU A 58 -0.09 -88.40 -27.15
CA LEU A 58 -0.28 -87.24 -26.27
C LEU A 58 0.99 -86.38 -26.09
N ARG A 59 2.18 -86.96 -26.28
CA ARG A 59 3.46 -86.26 -26.09
C ARG A 59 3.61 -84.97 -26.92
N PRO A 60 3.26 -84.93 -28.23
CA PRO A 60 3.38 -83.70 -29.02
C PRO A 60 2.41 -82.60 -28.56
N GLU A 61 1.18 -82.96 -28.19
CA GLU A 61 0.15 -82.01 -27.79
C GLU A 61 0.42 -81.42 -26.40
N VAL A 62 0.90 -82.23 -25.46
CA VAL A 62 1.32 -81.75 -24.13
C VAL A 62 2.49 -80.78 -24.24
N MET A 63 3.49 -81.08 -25.09
CA MET A 63 4.62 -80.18 -25.32
C MET A 63 4.19 -78.85 -25.94
N LYS A 64 3.30 -78.89 -26.94
CA LYS A 64 2.76 -77.67 -27.58
C LYS A 64 2.02 -76.78 -26.59
N ARG A 65 1.19 -77.36 -25.70
CA ARG A 65 0.50 -76.60 -24.63
C ARG A 65 1.49 -76.04 -23.62
N PHE A 66 2.54 -76.78 -23.29
CA PHE A 66 3.59 -76.32 -22.41
C PHE A 66 4.35 -75.13 -23.00
N GLU A 67 4.74 -75.18 -24.28
CA GLU A 67 5.37 -74.05 -24.98
C GLU A 67 4.47 -72.82 -25.02
N ILE A 68 3.17 -73.00 -25.31
CA ILE A 68 2.19 -71.90 -25.26
C ILE A 68 2.12 -71.29 -23.86
N MET A 69 2.06 -72.13 -22.82
CA MET A 69 2.01 -71.67 -21.43
C MET A 69 3.28 -70.91 -21.04
N VAL A 70 4.47 -71.42 -21.39
CA VAL A 70 5.75 -70.75 -21.11
C VAL A 70 5.81 -69.40 -21.84
N ASN A 71 5.46 -69.35 -23.13
CA ASN A 71 5.41 -68.09 -23.87
C ASN A 71 4.41 -67.10 -23.27
N THR A 72 3.25 -67.57 -22.82
CA THR A 72 2.25 -66.73 -22.13
C THR A 72 2.81 -66.15 -20.83
N VAL A 73 3.51 -66.96 -20.03
CA VAL A 73 4.16 -66.51 -18.78
C VAL A 73 5.26 -65.50 -19.06
N ILE A 74 6.06 -65.68 -20.11
CA ILE A 74 7.09 -64.71 -20.53
C ILE A 74 6.42 -63.38 -20.89
N THR A 75 5.42 -63.38 -21.77
CA THR A 75 4.70 -62.16 -22.17
C THR A 75 4.04 -61.47 -20.99
N LEU A 76 3.40 -62.24 -20.09
CA LEU A 76 2.78 -61.68 -18.88
C LEU A 76 3.82 -61.06 -17.96
N SER A 77 4.99 -61.69 -17.79
CA SER A 77 6.07 -61.16 -16.96
C SER A 77 6.64 -59.86 -17.52
N GLU A 78 6.84 -59.79 -18.84
CA GLU A 78 7.24 -58.55 -19.51
C GLU A 78 6.19 -57.45 -19.36
N GLN A 79 4.90 -57.80 -19.46
CA GLN A 79 3.81 -56.85 -19.27
C GLN A 79 3.79 -56.32 -17.83
N VAL A 80 3.94 -57.19 -16.83
CA VAL A 80 4.00 -56.79 -15.42
C VAL A 80 5.17 -55.85 -15.15
N THR A 81 6.33 -56.09 -15.76
CA THR A 81 7.47 -55.17 -15.64
C THR A 81 7.15 -53.80 -16.25
N ARG A 82 6.58 -53.76 -17.46
CA ARG A 82 6.17 -52.51 -18.11
C ARG A 82 5.11 -51.76 -17.30
N ASP A 83 4.10 -52.46 -16.80
CA ASP A 83 3.03 -51.86 -15.99
C ASP A 83 3.57 -51.30 -14.68
N LYS A 84 4.54 -51.98 -14.06
CA LYS A 84 5.23 -51.49 -12.86
C LYS A 84 6.03 -50.22 -13.15
N GLU A 85 6.77 -50.18 -14.26
CA GLU A 85 7.52 -49.00 -14.69
C GLU A 85 6.60 -47.81 -14.98
N ALA A 86 5.50 -48.04 -15.71
CA ALA A 86 4.49 -47.03 -15.99
C ALA A 86 3.85 -46.50 -14.70
N THR A 87 3.45 -47.38 -13.79
CA THR A 87 2.90 -47.00 -12.48
C THR A 87 3.91 -46.18 -11.66
N GLY A 88 5.20 -46.52 -11.73
CA GLY A 88 6.27 -45.77 -11.08
C GLY A 88 6.43 -44.36 -11.66
N ALA A 89 6.37 -44.22 -12.98
CA ALA A 89 6.42 -42.93 -13.66
C ALA A 89 5.19 -42.06 -13.30
N ASP A 90 4.00 -42.64 -13.29
CA ASP A 90 2.77 -41.94 -12.91
C ASP A 90 2.81 -41.47 -11.45
N ALA A 91 3.32 -42.31 -10.54
CA ALA A 91 3.51 -41.92 -9.14
C ALA A 91 4.52 -40.77 -8.97
N ALA A 92 5.61 -40.79 -9.74
CA ALA A 92 6.59 -39.69 -9.73
C ALA A 92 5.98 -38.38 -10.27
N ALA A 93 5.25 -38.44 -11.39
CA ALA A 93 4.57 -37.29 -11.96
C ALA A 93 3.49 -36.71 -11.01
N ALA A 94 2.76 -37.58 -10.30
CA ALA A 94 1.81 -37.16 -9.28
C ALA A 94 2.49 -36.46 -8.10
N ALA A 95 3.64 -36.97 -7.64
CA ALA A 95 4.42 -36.37 -6.57
C ALA A 95 5.00 -34.99 -6.95
N GLU A 96 5.49 -34.85 -8.19
CA GLU A 96 5.96 -33.57 -8.73
C GLU A 96 4.81 -32.56 -8.83
N SER A 97 3.67 -32.98 -9.36
CA SER A 97 2.46 -32.14 -9.46
C SER A 97 1.98 -31.67 -8.08
N ALA A 98 1.97 -32.55 -7.08
CA ALA A 98 1.63 -32.19 -5.71
C ALA A 98 2.62 -31.19 -5.10
N SER A 99 3.90 -31.31 -5.44
CA SER A 99 4.94 -30.38 -4.97
C SER A 99 4.79 -28.99 -5.62
N ALA A 100 4.53 -28.94 -6.93
CA ALA A 100 4.25 -27.71 -7.66
C ALA A 100 3.00 -27.00 -7.13
N ALA A 101 1.93 -27.76 -6.82
CA ALA A 101 0.72 -27.21 -6.21
C ALA A 101 0.99 -26.56 -4.84
N ARG A 102 1.78 -27.22 -3.98
CA ARG A 102 2.18 -26.66 -2.68
C ARG A 102 3.05 -25.41 -2.81
N GLU A 103 3.92 -25.36 -3.81
CA GLU A 103 4.72 -24.15 -4.07
C GLU A 103 3.84 -22.99 -4.56
N SER A 104 2.87 -23.28 -5.43
CA SER A 104 1.89 -22.30 -5.89
C SER A 104 1.05 -21.75 -4.74
N GLU A 105 0.59 -22.62 -3.84
CA GLU A 105 -0.13 -22.23 -2.62
C GLU A 105 0.72 -21.28 -1.74
N ARG A 106 1.98 -21.61 -1.51
CA ARG A 106 2.90 -20.73 -0.76
C ARG A 106 3.11 -19.37 -1.44
N LYS A 107 3.24 -19.35 -2.77
CA LYS A 107 3.34 -18.09 -3.52
C LYS A 107 2.06 -17.25 -3.35
N SER A 108 0.90 -17.89 -3.43
CA SER A 108 -0.38 -17.22 -3.18
C SER A 108 -0.47 -16.60 -1.79
N GLN A 109 -0.08 -17.36 -0.75
CA GLN A 109 -0.04 -16.86 0.63
C GLN A 109 0.92 -15.66 0.77
N ASN A 110 2.07 -15.69 0.12
CA ASN A 110 3.00 -14.55 0.11
C ASN A 110 2.41 -13.32 -0.59
N TYR A 111 1.70 -13.50 -1.71
CA TYR A 111 1.03 -12.40 -2.39
C TYR A 111 -0.09 -11.79 -1.56
N GLU A 112 -0.84 -12.62 -0.82
CA GLU A 112 -1.87 -12.15 0.11
C GLU A 112 -1.26 -11.26 1.20
N VAL A 113 -0.20 -11.73 1.87
CA VAL A 113 0.52 -10.95 2.89
C VAL A 113 1.09 -9.65 2.32
N GLN A 114 1.66 -9.69 1.11
CA GLN A 114 2.20 -8.49 0.47
C GLN A 114 1.07 -7.50 0.12
N SER A 115 -0.07 -8.00 -0.34
CA SER A 115 -1.23 -7.16 -0.64
C SER A 115 -1.78 -6.49 0.62
N GLN A 116 -1.82 -7.20 1.74
CA GLN A 116 -2.23 -6.63 3.03
C GLN A 116 -1.27 -5.51 3.47
N LYS A 117 0.05 -5.74 3.43
CA LYS A 117 1.05 -4.71 3.75
C LYS A 117 0.96 -3.48 2.86
N ASN A 118 0.71 -3.69 1.57
CA ASN A 118 0.51 -2.59 0.62
C ASN A 118 -0.75 -1.79 0.97
N ALA A 119 -1.85 -2.47 1.34
CA ALA A 119 -3.08 -1.81 1.77
C ALA A 119 -2.88 -1.02 3.08
N GLU A 120 -2.15 -1.56 4.05
CA GLU A 120 -1.79 -0.86 5.30
C GLU A 120 -0.94 0.38 5.02
N SER A 121 0.06 0.26 4.14
CA SER A 121 0.90 1.39 3.74
C SER A 121 0.09 2.49 3.06
N ALA A 122 -0.82 2.12 2.15
CA ALA A 122 -1.72 3.06 1.49
C ALA A 122 -2.67 3.75 2.48
N ALA A 123 -3.20 3.01 3.46
CA ALA A 123 -4.03 3.56 4.52
C ALA A 123 -3.24 4.56 5.40
N GLY A 124 -2.00 4.24 5.75
CA GLY A 124 -1.09 5.15 6.47
C GLY A 124 -0.84 6.45 5.69
N SER A 125 -0.51 6.34 4.40
CA SER A 125 -0.32 7.52 3.54
C SER A 125 -1.59 8.36 3.40
N ALA A 126 -2.78 7.73 3.34
CA ALA A 126 -4.04 8.46 3.30
C ALA A 126 -4.32 9.22 4.61
N GLN A 127 -3.97 8.62 5.76
CA GLN A 127 -4.09 9.27 7.07
C GLN A 127 -3.15 10.48 7.20
N GLU A 128 -1.88 10.33 6.79
CA GLU A 128 -0.90 11.44 6.78
C GLU A 128 -1.36 12.58 5.86
N ALA A 129 -1.84 12.26 4.65
CA ALA A 129 -2.40 13.27 3.75
C ALA A 129 -3.60 14.00 4.39
N GLY A 130 -4.45 13.29 5.14
CA GLY A 130 -5.53 13.89 5.90
C GLY A 130 -5.03 14.86 6.99
N GLN A 131 -3.99 14.50 7.73
CA GLN A 131 -3.38 15.37 8.74
C GLN A 131 -2.80 16.63 8.12
N TYR A 132 -2.03 16.51 7.03
CA TYR A 132 -1.48 17.66 6.32
C TYR A 132 -2.57 18.59 5.76
N ALA A 133 -3.70 18.04 5.30
CA ALA A 133 -4.82 18.86 4.86
C ALA A 133 -5.42 19.69 6.01
N VAL A 134 -5.53 19.11 7.22
CA VAL A 134 -6.00 19.82 8.42
C VAL A 134 -5.00 20.90 8.84
N GLU A 135 -3.71 20.58 8.88
CA GLU A 135 -2.66 21.55 9.21
C GLU A 135 -2.61 22.72 8.21
N ALA A 136 -2.75 22.42 6.91
CA ALA A 136 -2.80 23.44 5.87
C ALA A 136 -4.04 24.36 6.02
N ALA A 137 -5.20 23.79 6.38
CA ALA A 137 -6.39 24.58 6.67
C ALA A 137 -6.18 25.51 7.88
N GLN A 138 -5.60 25.00 8.96
CA GLN A 138 -5.29 25.80 10.14
C GLN A 138 -4.27 26.92 9.83
N ALA A 139 -3.24 26.62 9.05
CA ALA A 139 -2.24 27.59 8.64
C ALA A 139 -2.87 28.72 7.81
N ARG A 140 -3.81 28.39 6.92
CA ARG A 140 -4.57 29.38 6.14
C ARG A 140 -5.40 30.27 7.06
N ASP A 141 -6.14 29.70 8.01
CA ASP A 141 -7.01 30.46 8.90
C ASP A 141 -6.21 31.39 9.84
N ASN A 142 -5.05 30.92 10.33
CA ASN A 142 -4.10 31.75 11.08
C ASN A 142 -3.55 32.90 10.22
N THR A 143 -3.21 32.62 8.96
CA THR A 143 -2.71 33.63 8.01
C THR A 143 -3.78 34.70 7.74
N GLN A 144 -5.04 34.29 7.57
CA GLN A 144 -6.16 35.21 7.40
C GLN A 144 -6.33 36.10 8.63
N THR A 145 -6.31 35.51 9.83
CA THR A 145 -6.40 36.25 11.09
C THR A 145 -5.29 37.29 11.22
N LEU A 146 -4.06 36.94 10.83
CA LEU A 146 -2.93 37.87 10.84
C LEU A 146 -3.11 38.98 9.80
N ALA A 147 -3.60 38.67 8.61
CA ALA A 147 -3.90 39.66 7.58
C ALA A 147 -4.95 40.67 8.04
N ASP A 148 -6.04 40.20 8.65
CA ASP A 148 -7.09 41.06 9.22
C ASP A 148 -6.54 41.97 10.34
N ALA A 149 -5.65 41.43 11.18
CA ALA A 149 -4.98 42.20 12.22
C ALA A 149 -4.04 43.28 11.65
N VAL A 150 -3.30 42.98 10.59
CA VAL A 150 -2.46 43.95 9.89
C VAL A 150 -3.32 45.06 9.27
N GLN A 151 -4.41 44.72 8.60
CA GLN A 151 -5.33 45.71 8.02
C GLN A 151 -5.89 46.65 9.09
N LYS A 152 -6.34 46.09 10.22
CA LYS A 152 -6.83 46.91 11.34
C LYS A 152 -5.75 47.83 11.91
N ASN A 153 -4.51 47.35 12.00
CA ASN A 153 -3.39 48.18 12.45
C ASN A 153 -3.09 49.30 11.45
N GLU A 154 -3.18 49.05 10.14
CA GLU A 154 -3.03 50.10 9.12
C GLU A 154 -4.07 51.21 9.27
N GLU A 155 -5.33 50.85 9.54
CA GLU A 155 -6.41 51.83 9.82
C GLU A 155 -6.09 52.69 11.05
N VAL A 156 -5.67 52.06 12.15
CA VAL A 156 -5.27 52.78 13.38
C VAL A 156 -4.09 53.73 13.11
N VAL A 157 -3.08 53.29 12.36
CA VAL A 157 -1.93 54.13 12.01
C VAL A 157 -2.35 55.31 11.14
N ALA A 158 -3.29 55.11 10.21
CA ALA A 158 -3.83 56.19 9.39
C ALA A 158 -4.59 57.23 10.24
N GLU A 159 -5.42 56.79 11.18
CA GLU A 159 -6.12 57.67 12.14
C GLU A 159 -5.13 58.45 13.01
N GLN A 160 -4.12 57.77 13.58
CA GLN A 160 -3.08 58.42 14.37
C GLN A 160 -2.32 59.47 13.56
N ARG A 161 -2.02 59.18 12.29
CA ARG A 161 -1.36 60.15 11.39
C ARG A 161 -2.22 61.39 11.16
N GLN A 162 -3.54 61.24 11.02
CA GLN A 162 -4.44 62.39 10.92
C GLN A 162 -4.46 63.21 12.22
N GLN A 163 -4.53 62.56 13.38
CA GLN A 163 -4.50 63.24 14.68
C GLN A 163 -3.18 64.01 14.89
N VAL A 164 -2.04 63.42 14.55
CA VAL A 164 -0.74 64.09 14.62
C VAL A 164 -0.71 65.33 13.73
N ASN A 165 -1.28 65.27 12.52
CA ASN A 165 -1.36 66.43 11.63
C ASN A 165 -2.23 67.55 12.22
N ILE A 166 -3.36 67.21 12.85
CA ILE A 166 -4.24 68.19 13.53
C ILE A 166 -3.47 68.87 14.68
N LEU A 167 -2.86 68.07 15.57
CA LEU A 167 -2.07 68.58 16.69
C LEU A 167 -0.89 69.45 16.22
N ALA A 168 -0.23 69.08 15.12
CA ALA A 168 0.85 69.87 14.54
C ALA A 168 0.34 71.22 14.00
N ALA A 169 -0.85 71.26 13.38
CA ALA A 169 -1.48 72.49 12.92
C ALA A 169 -1.88 73.40 14.10
N GLU A 170 -2.51 72.84 15.14
CA GLU A 170 -2.86 73.57 16.36
C GLU A 170 -1.62 74.14 17.07
N MET A 171 -0.53 73.38 17.15
CA MET A 171 0.74 73.87 17.69
C MET A 171 1.32 75.03 16.87
N ALA A 172 1.23 74.96 15.54
CA ALA A 172 1.69 76.04 14.66
C ALA A 172 0.87 77.32 14.85
N GLU A 173 -0.46 77.19 14.99
CA GLU A 173 -1.36 78.31 15.28
C GLU A 173 -1.04 78.94 16.64
N ASN A 174 -0.92 78.13 17.70
CA ASN A 174 -0.55 78.59 19.03
C ASN A 174 0.81 79.30 19.05
N ALA A 175 1.81 78.76 18.34
CA ALA A 175 3.11 79.41 18.21
C ALA A 175 3.02 80.77 17.51
N GLY A 176 2.15 80.89 16.49
CA GLY A 176 1.83 82.16 15.83
C GLY A 176 1.19 83.16 16.78
N GLN A 177 0.21 82.73 17.57
CA GLN A 177 -0.45 83.57 18.57
C GLN A 177 0.52 84.07 19.64
N VAL A 178 1.37 83.18 20.18
CA VAL A 178 2.41 83.56 21.16
C VAL A 178 3.37 84.60 20.58
N GLN A 179 3.73 84.47 19.30
CA GLN A 179 4.59 85.44 18.64
C GLN A 179 3.89 86.80 18.45
N GLN A 180 2.60 86.80 18.14
CA GLN A 180 1.80 88.02 18.06
C GLN A 180 1.64 88.69 19.42
N ASP A 181 1.28 87.93 20.46
CA ASP A 181 1.15 88.42 21.84
C ASP A 181 2.45 89.03 22.34
N LYS A 182 3.60 88.43 21.98
CA LYS A 182 4.93 88.98 22.25
C LYS A 182 5.10 90.35 21.58
N GLN A 183 4.80 90.48 20.29
CA GLN A 183 4.92 91.75 19.55
C GLN A 183 4.00 92.83 20.12
N ASP A 184 2.76 92.47 20.48
CA ASP A 184 1.83 93.39 21.12
C ASP A 184 2.33 93.84 22.49
N THR A 185 2.93 92.93 23.27
CA THR A 185 3.56 93.26 24.56
C THR A 185 4.77 94.19 24.39
N GLU A 186 5.62 93.94 23.40
CA GLU A 186 6.76 94.81 23.07
C GLU A 186 6.30 96.23 22.68
N ARG A 187 5.26 96.33 21.84
CA ARG A 187 4.65 97.61 21.45
C ARG A 187 4.05 98.36 22.64
N LEU A 188 3.35 97.66 23.53
CA LEU A 188 2.81 98.26 24.76
C LEU A 188 3.94 98.77 25.68
N LEU A 189 5.05 98.04 25.77
CA LEU A 189 6.21 98.44 26.55
C LEU A 189 6.85 99.72 25.98
N GLU A 190 7.02 99.82 24.65
CA GLU A 190 7.51 101.02 23.99
C GLU A 190 6.61 102.23 24.25
N GLN A 191 5.29 102.05 24.11
CA GLN A 191 4.31 103.11 24.41
C GLN A 191 4.40 103.57 25.88
N ALA A 192 4.55 102.64 26.82
CA ALA A 192 4.72 102.97 28.24
C ALA A 192 6.02 103.73 28.52
N GLN A 193 7.13 103.34 27.88
CA GLN A 193 8.42 104.06 27.98
C GLN A 193 8.35 105.47 27.40
N GLN A 194 7.66 105.63 26.27
CA GLN A 194 7.45 106.94 25.66
C GLN A 194 6.62 107.83 26.56
N ALA A 195 5.48 107.35 27.08
CA ALA A 195 4.63 108.10 28.00
C ALA A 195 5.39 108.49 29.29
N ALA A 196 6.22 107.60 29.83
CA ALA A 196 7.06 107.90 30.98
C ALA A 196 8.10 109.00 30.68
N SER A 197 8.70 108.98 29.49
CA SER A 197 9.67 109.99 29.03
C SER A 197 9.02 111.35 28.84
N GLU A 198 7.84 111.40 28.21
CA GLU A 198 7.05 112.63 28.03
C GLU A 198 6.61 113.21 29.37
N SER A 199 6.19 112.37 30.31
CA SER A 199 5.86 112.78 31.68
C SER A 199 7.07 113.35 32.42
N SER A 200 8.25 112.73 32.27
CA SER A 200 9.49 113.24 32.86
C SER A 200 9.89 114.59 32.26
N ALA A 201 9.78 114.75 30.94
CA ALA A 201 10.08 116.02 30.27
C ALA A 201 9.15 117.14 30.76
N SER A 202 7.85 116.87 30.84
CA SER A 202 6.84 117.81 31.37
C SER A 202 7.13 118.20 32.82
N ALA A 203 7.58 117.26 33.65
CA ALA A 203 7.95 117.53 35.04
C ALA A 203 9.20 118.43 35.14
N VAL A 204 10.20 118.20 34.29
CA VAL A 204 11.40 119.06 34.21
C VAL A 204 11.02 120.48 33.80
N GLU A 205 10.21 120.63 32.75
CA GLU A 205 9.74 121.94 32.27
C GLU A 205 8.94 122.68 33.36
N SER A 206 8.02 121.98 34.03
CA SER A 206 7.28 122.53 35.17
C SER A 206 8.20 122.95 36.31
N GLY A 207 9.24 122.16 36.61
CA GLY A 207 10.26 122.49 37.61
C GLY A 207 11.08 123.74 37.25
N THR A 208 11.40 123.93 35.96
CA THR A 208 12.05 125.14 35.44
C THR A 208 11.15 126.36 35.65
N HIS A 209 9.89 126.30 35.20
CA HIS A 209 8.94 127.41 35.39
C HIS A 209 8.70 127.75 36.86
N ALA A 210 8.60 126.74 37.74
CA ALA A 210 8.50 126.98 39.19
C ALA A 210 9.74 127.68 39.74
N SER A 211 10.93 127.33 39.26
CA SER A 211 12.20 127.96 39.64
C SER A 211 12.29 129.40 39.15
N GLU A 212 11.91 129.65 37.89
CA GLU A 212 11.82 131.00 37.30
C GLU A 212 10.84 131.87 38.09
N ALA A 213 9.63 131.37 38.36
CA ALA A 213 8.63 132.06 39.17
C ALA A 213 9.15 132.38 40.58
N ALA A 214 9.86 131.44 41.21
CA ALA A 214 10.48 131.68 42.51
C ALA A 214 11.59 132.75 42.45
N GLN A 215 12.39 132.79 41.38
CA GLN A 215 13.38 133.85 41.16
C GLN A 215 12.73 135.21 40.91
N SER A 216 11.69 135.28 40.08
CA SER A 216 10.91 136.50 39.85
C SER A 216 10.28 137.02 41.15
N ALA A 217 9.70 136.15 41.98
CA ALA A 217 9.17 136.53 43.28
C ALA A 217 10.27 137.09 44.22
N ARG A 218 11.47 136.50 44.22
CA ARG A 218 12.64 137.04 44.97
C ARG A 218 13.10 138.39 44.44
N GLN A 219 13.15 138.59 43.12
CA GLN A 219 13.47 139.89 42.53
C GLN A 219 12.46 140.97 42.94
N VAL A 220 11.16 140.68 42.83
CA VAL A 220 10.09 141.58 43.29
C VAL A 220 10.24 141.91 44.77
N SER A 221 10.54 140.92 45.62
CA SER A 221 10.81 141.13 47.05
C SER A 221 12.03 142.04 47.30
N ASN A 222 13.11 141.86 46.55
CA ASN A 222 14.31 142.71 46.66
C ASN A 222 14.06 144.14 46.17
N ASP A 223 13.30 144.32 45.08
CA ASP A 223 12.93 145.64 44.57
C ASP A 223 11.98 146.37 45.53
N LEU A 224 11.03 145.65 46.14
CA LEU A 224 10.20 146.16 47.24
C LEU A 224 11.05 146.59 48.45
N GLN A 225 12.06 145.80 48.84
CA GLN A 225 12.98 146.19 49.92
C GLN A 225 13.75 147.47 49.58
N LYS A 226 14.27 147.62 48.36
CA LYS A 226 14.96 148.84 47.91
C LYS A 226 14.06 150.07 47.86
N THR A 227 12.79 149.91 47.49
CA THR A 227 11.82 151.03 47.50
C THR A 227 11.39 151.42 48.91
N VAL A 228 11.37 150.48 49.87
CA VAL A 228 11.09 150.76 51.28
C VAL A 228 12.26 151.44 52.00
N THR A 229 13.53 151.14 51.64
CA THR A 229 14.71 151.85 52.19
C THR A 229 15.01 153.20 51.52
N ALA A 230 14.35 153.53 50.40
CA ALA A 230 14.51 154.81 49.69
C ALA A 230 13.47 155.88 50.08
N ARG A 231 12.66 155.64 51.12
CA ARG A 231 11.75 156.60 51.76
C ARG A 231 12.23 156.91 53.17
#